data_AF-A0A8S3GPU1-F1
#
_entry.id   AF-A0A8S3GPU1-F1
#
_cell.length_a   1.000
_cell.length_b   1.000
_cell.length_c   1.000
_cell.angle_alpha   90.00
_cell.angle_beta   90.00
_cell.angle_gamma   90.00
#
_symmetry.space_group_name_H-M   'P 1'
#
loop_
_entity.id
_entity.type
_entity.pdbx_description
1 polymer ?
#
loop_
_entity_poly.entity_id
_entity_poly.type
_entity_poly.pdbx_seq_one_letter_code
_entity_poly.pdbx_strand_id
1 'polypeptide(L)' 'VYATDNKQTVYARVGINEENRIGTSWEPFEDCSALELAISEHTLWLLTSCGQIQCRENISITNPIGTRSTTLPGFFLSLT' A
#
# COMPACT_ATOMS: atom_id res chain seq x y z
N VAL A 1 -1.82 6.87 -5.29
CA VAL A 1 -3.04 6.03 -5.23
C VAL A 1 -2.59 4.59 -5.08
N TYR A 2 -3.30 3.77 -4.30
CA TYR A 2 -2.97 2.37 -4.07
C TYR A 2 -4.20 1.49 -4.32
N ALA A 3 -3.98 0.24 -4.69
CA ALA A 3 -5.06 -0.73 -4.93
C ALA A 3 -4.56 -2.16 -4.65
N THR A 4 -5.52 -3.08 -4.52
CA THR A 4 -5.28 -4.53 -4.47
C THR A 4 -6.03 -5.22 -5.60
N ASP A 5 -5.51 -6.37 -6.06
CA ASP A 5 -6.22 -7.27 -6.97
C ASP A 5 -6.84 -8.48 -6.25
N ASN A 6 -7.49 -9.37 -6.99
CA ASN A 6 -8.10 -10.58 -6.45
C ASN A 6 -7.08 -11.64 -5.98
N LYS A 7 -5.79 -11.44 -6.27
CA LYS A 7 -4.67 -12.24 -5.76
C LYS A 7 -4.05 -11.60 -4.52
N GLN A 8 -4.66 -10.52 -4.01
CA GLN A 8 -4.18 -9.76 -2.85
C GLN A 8 -2.82 -9.07 -3.11
N THR A 9 -2.46 -8.88 -4.38
CA THR A 9 -1.27 -8.14 -4.78
C THR A 9 -1.51 -6.66 -4.58
N VAL A 10 -0.60 -5.98 -3.90
CA VAL A 10 -0.67 -4.53 -3.67
C VAL A 10 -0.01 -3.80 -4.83
N TYR A 11 -0.63 -2.73 -5.30
CA TYR A 11 -0.11 -1.88 -6.37
C TYR A 11 -0.11 -0.41 -5.98
N ALA A 12 0.90 0.33 -6.44
CA ALA A 12 0.89 1.78 -6.46
C ALA A 12 0.66 2.31 -7.88
N ARG A 13 -0.20 3.32 -8.01
CA ARG A 13 -0.34 4.07 -9.26
C ARG A 13 0.79 5.07 -9.37
N VAL A 14 1.60 4.95 -10.43
CA VAL A 14 2.77 5.80 -10.68
C VAL A 14 2.54 6.76 -11.84
N GLY A 15 3.45 7.74 -11.98
CA GLY A 15 3.40 8.76 -13.03
C GLY A 15 2.31 9.82 -12.85
N ILE A 16 1.69 9.88 -11.66
CA ILE A 16 0.71 10.93 -11.34
C ILE A 16 1.46 12.24 -11.08
N ASN A 17 1.09 13.30 -11.80
CA ASN A 17 1.59 14.65 -11.60
C ASN A 17 0.53 15.69 -12.00
N GLU A 18 0.87 16.97 -12.02
CA GLU A 18 -0.08 18.05 -12.31
C GLU A 18 -0.66 17.97 -13.73
N GLU A 19 0.17 17.56 -14.69
CA GLU A 19 -0.16 17.43 -16.12
C GLU A 19 -0.83 16.09 -16.44
N ASN A 20 -0.52 15.04 -15.68
CA ASN A 20 -1.08 13.70 -15.80
C ASN A 20 -1.70 13.23 -14.48
N ARG A 21 -2.93 13.65 -14.22
CA ARG A 21 -3.69 13.27 -13.01
C ARG A 21 -4.09 11.79 -12.97
N ILE A 22 -4.03 11.08 -14.09
CA ILE A 22 -4.42 9.67 -14.22
C ILE A 22 -3.23 8.74 -13.91
N GLY A 23 -1.99 9.22 -14.10
CA GLY A 23 -0.79 8.41 -14.01
C GLY A 23 -0.56 7.53 -15.24
N THR A 24 0.52 6.76 -15.26
CA THR A 24 0.97 5.99 -16.43
C THR A 24 0.73 4.49 -16.28
N SER A 25 1.00 3.94 -15.11
CA SER A 25 1.00 2.50 -14.86
C SER A 25 0.73 2.17 -13.39
N TRP A 26 0.50 0.89 -13.13
CA TRP A 26 0.47 0.32 -11.78
C TRP A 26 1.74 -0.49 -11.55
N GLU A 27 2.41 -0.26 -10.43
CA GLU A 27 3.63 -0.99 -10.02
C GLU A 27 3.32 -1.89 -8.82
N PRO A 28 3.64 -3.20 -8.88
CA PRO A 28 3.35 -4.13 -7.80
C PRO A 28 4.33 -3.97 -6.63
N PHE A 29 3.88 -4.26 -5.43
CA PHE A 29 4.74 -4.46 -4.26
C PHE A 29 5.10 -5.94 -4.20
N GLU A 30 6.38 -6.26 -4.35
CA GLU A 30 6.86 -7.65 -4.35
C GLU A 30 7.00 -8.24 -2.95
N ASP A 31 7.02 -7.40 -1.91
CA ASP A 31 7.33 -7.78 -0.53
C ASP A 31 6.11 -7.91 0.39
N CYS A 32 4.88 -7.69 -0.12
CA CYS A 32 3.68 -7.83 0.68
C CYS A 32 2.43 -8.23 -0.12
N SER A 33 1.49 -8.87 0.59
CA SER A 33 0.10 -9.09 0.15
C SER A 33 -0.84 -8.51 1.20
N ALA A 34 -1.97 -7.95 0.77
CA ALA A 34 -2.90 -7.28 1.67
C ALA A 34 -4.37 -7.57 1.34
N LEU A 35 -5.17 -7.68 2.39
CA LEU A 35 -6.63 -7.77 2.35
C LEU A 35 -7.24 -6.37 2.26
N GLU A 36 -6.73 -5.43 3.06
CA GLU A 36 -7.25 -4.06 3.14
C GLU A 36 -6.11 -3.05 3.19
N LEU A 37 -6.36 -1.86 2.65
CA LEU A 37 -5.43 -0.74 2.64
C LEU A 37 -6.10 0.51 3.22
N ALA A 38 -5.36 1.27 4.03
CA ALA A 38 -5.75 2.61 4.48
C ALA A 38 -4.59 3.58 4.30
N ILE A 39 -4.85 4.78 3.78
CA ILE A 39 -3.80 5.73 3.38
C ILE A 39 -3.96 7.10 4.05
N SER A 40 -2.83 7.74 4.34
CA SER A 40 -2.74 9.16 4.67
C SER A 40 -1.75 9.84 3.71
N GLU A 41 -1.38 11.09 4.01
CA GLU A 41 -0.39 11.83 3.22
C GLU A 41 0.99 11.14 3.19
N HIS A 42 1.40 10.54 4.32
CA HIS A 42 2.78 10.01 4.48
C HIS A 42 2.84 8.58 5.02
N THR A 43 1.69 7.93 5.24
CA THR A 43 1.65 6.53 5.70
C THR A 43 0.67 5.69 4.90
N LEU A 44 1.06 4.46 4.58
CA LEU A 44 0.19 3.40 4.08
C LEU A 44 0.10 2.30 5.14
N TRP A 45 -1.13 2.01 5.56
CA TRP A 45 -1.45 0.90 6.44
C TRP A 45 -2.00 -0.27 5.62
N LEU A 46 -1.52 -1.47 5.91
CA LEU A 46 -1.90 -2.71 5.24
C LEU A 46 -2.35 -3.71 6.30
N LEU A 47 -3.54 -4.27 6.13
CA LEU A 47 -3.88 -5.54 6.77
C LEU A 47 -3.40 -6.65 5.83
N THR A 48 -2.32 -7.33 6.22
CA THR A 48 -1.72 -8.37 5.39
C THR A 48 -2.58 -9.62 5.36
N SER A 49 -2.40 -10.44 4.32
CA SER A 49 -3.10 -11.72 4.17
C SER A 49 -2.75 -12.75 5.26
N CYS A 50 -1.66 -12.53 6.00
CA CYS A 50 -1.29 -13.30 7.18
C CYS A 50 -1.83 -12.74 8.51
N GLY A 51 -2.73 -11.75 8.46
CA GLY A 51 -3.39 -11.18 9.62
C GLY A 51 -2.53 -10.20 10.42
N GLN A 52 -1.46 -9.65 9.85
CA GLN A 52 -0.64 -8.64 10.49
C GLN A 52 -1.04 -7.24 10.01
N ILE A 53 -0.90 -6.23 10.87
CA ILE A 53 -0.98 -4.84 10.43
C ILE A 53 0.44 -4.31 10.19
N GLN A 54 0.73 -3.90 8.95
CA GLN A 54 1.98 -3.23 8.57
C GLN A 54 1.72 -1.76 8.27
N CYS A 55 2.63 -0.88 8.72
CA CYS A 55 2.66 0.54 8.39
C CYS A 55 3.91 0.84 7.58
N ARG A 56 3.73 1.35 6.36
CA ARG A 56 4.78 1.91 5.50
C ARG A 56 4.81 3.42 5.72
N GLU A 57 5.93 3.92 6.22
CA GLU A 57 6.13 5.34 6.52
C GLU A 57 6.94 6.04 5.43
N ASN A 58 6.75 7.35 5.32
CA ASN A 58 7.41 8.21 4.33
C ASN A 58 7.08 7.80 2.89
N ILE A 59 5.83 7.38 2.66
CA ILE A 59 5.33 7.21 1.29
C ILE A 59 5.25 8.58 0.61
N SER A 60 5.50 8.61 -0.69
CA SER A 60 5.34 9.81 -1.52
C SER A 60 5.03 9.41 -2.97
N ILE A 61 4.78 10.39 -3.83
CA ILE A 61 4.61 10.16 -5.27
C ILE A 61 5.86 9.51 -5.89
N THR A 62 7.06 9.90 -5.43
CA THR A 62 8.34 9.38 -5.95
C THR A 62 8.84 8.16 -5.18
N ASN A 63 8.27 7.87 -4.01
CA ASN A 63 8.59 6.71 -3.18
C ASN A 63 7.31 6.05 -2.64
N PRO A 64 6.55 5.34 -3.48
CA PRO A 64 5.27 4.77 -3.05
C PRO A 64 5.41 3.65 -2.00
N ILE A 65 6.54 2.94 -1.98
CA ILE A 65 6.78 1.84 -1.03
C ILE A 65 7.06 2.38 0.39
N GLY A 66 7.45 3.64 0.51
CA GLY A 66 7.91 4.23 1.75
C GLY A 66 9.36 3.85 2.06
N THR A 67 9.90 4.39 3.15
CA THR A 67 11.31 4.18 3.55
C THR A 67 11.42 3.26 4.76
N ARG A 68 10.38 3.22 5.60
CA ARG A 68 10.36 2.42 6.83
C ARG A 68 9.10 1.58 6.86
N SER A 69 9.22 0.38 7.42
CA SER A 69 8.10 -0.52 7.65
C SER A 69 8.07 -0.92 9.12
N THR A 70 6.91 -0.79 9.76
CA THR A 70 6.68 -1.25 11.14
C THR A 70 5.48 -2.19 11.17
N THR A 71 5.62 -3.31 11.86
CA THR A 71 4.54 -4.29 12.04
C THR A 71 3.98 -4.19 13.45
N LEU A 72 2.66 -4.05 13.59
CA LEU A 72 2.01 -4.11 14.89
C LEU A 72 1.94 -5.56 15.39
N PRO A 73 2.23 -5.81 16.68
CA PRO A 73 2.06 -7.13 17.26
C PRO A 73 0.57 -7.49 17.34
N GLY A 74 0.23 -8.72 16.98
CA GLY A 74 -1.13 -9.24 17.04
C GLY A 74 -1.54 -9.97 15.77
N PHE A 75 -2.78 -10.46 15.79
CA PHE A 75 -3.45 -11.06 14.65
C PHE A 75 -4.80 -10.39 14.46
N PHE A 76 -5.04 -9.89 13.26
CA PHE A 76 -6.17 -9.05 12.90
C PHE A 76 -6.95 -9.70 11.77
N LEU A 77 -8.26 -9.52 11.81
CA LEU A 77 -9.18 -10.03 10.81
C LEU A 77 -9.80 -8.86 10.05
N SER A 78 -9.97 -9.05 8.76
CA SER A 78 -10.82 -8.20 7.95
C SER A 78 -12.28 -8.46 8.33
N LEU A 79 -13.07 -7.38 8.43
CA LEU A 79 -14.48 -7.46 8.84
C LEU A 79 -15.44 -7.38 7.64
N THR A 80 -14.93 -7.42 6.41
CA THR A 80 -15.71 -7.30 5.17
C THR A 80 -16.51 -8.55 4.84
#